data_AF-A0A3P8JP08-F1
#
_entry.id   AF-A0A3P8JP08-F1
#
_cell.length_a   1.000
_cell.length_b   1.000
_cell.length_c   1.000
_cell.angle_alpha   90.00
_cell.angle_beta   90.00
_cell.angle_gamma   90.00
#
_symmetry.space_group_name_H-M   'P 1'
#
loop_
_entity.id
_entity.type
_entity.pdbx_description
1 polymer ?
#
loop_
_entity_poly.entity_id
_entity_poly.type
_entity_poly.pdbx_seq_one_letter_code
_entity_poly.pdbx_strand_id
1 'polypeptide(L)'
;MQALADWVGIGGFGPLIVGSAETVADELQSWVEETDVDGFNLAYAVTHETFRDVVELLIPELQKRGVFKQEYREGTLREKLFGAGPRLVAPHPGAGYRRGMRIDAGVGEKVT
;
A
#
# COMPACT_ATOMS: atom_id res chain seq x y z
N MET A 1 3.58 -10.10 -32.73
CA MET A 1 4.35 -9.10 -31.94
C MET A 1 3.57 -7.81 -31.73
N GLN A 2 2.95 -7.20 -32.76
CA GLN A 2 2.22 -5.93 -32.61
C GLN A 2 1.15 -5.94 -31.51
N ALA A 3 0.25 -6.92 -31.50
CA ALA A 3 -0.80 -7.01 -30.48
C ALA A 3 -0.26 -7.14 -29.03
N LEU A 4 0.90 -7.76 -28.85
CA LEU A 4 1.54 -7.83 -27.54
C LEU A 4 2.09 -6.45 -27.14
N ALA A 5 2.76 -5.77 -28.07
CA ALA A 5 3.30 -4.43 -27.85
C ALA A 5 2.20 -3.41 -27.54
N ASP A 6 1.06 -3.50 -28.23
CA ASP A 6 -0.09 -2.64 -27.99
C ASP A 6 -0.70 -2.90 -26.59
N TRP A 7 -0.70 -4.17 -26.14
CA TRP A 7 -1.19 -4.54 -24.81
C TRP A 7 -0.25 -4.12 -23.68
N VAL A 8 1.06 -4.37 -23.79
CA VAL A 8 2.03 -4.02 -22.73
C VAL A 8 2.47 -2.56 -22.76
N GLY A 9 2.11 -1.82 -23.81
CA GLY A 9 2.61 -0.46 -24.05
C GLY A 9 2.28 0.52 -22.92
N ILE A 10 1.16 0.32 -22.22
CA ILE A 10 0.78 1.08 -21.03
C ILE A 10 0.46 0.09 -19.91
N GLY A 11 1.08 0.28 -18.74
CA GLY A 11 0.87 -0.58 -17.56
C GLY A 11 1.75 -1.84 -17.50
N GLY A 12 2.51 -2.13 -18.56
CA GLY A 12 3.41 -3.30 -18.60
C GLY A 12 2.61 -4.59 -18.51
N PHE A 13 2.88 -5.40 -17.47
CA PHE A 13 2.11 -6.62 -17.18
C PHE A 13 1.07 -6.42 -16.06
N GLY A 14 0.94 -5.20 -15.55
CA GLY A 14 -0.10 -4.86 -14.59
C GLY A 14 -1.46 -4.71 -15.29
N PRO A 15 -2.57 -4.86 -14.53
CA PRO A 15 -3.89 -4.59 -15.07
C PRO A 15 -4.04 -3.12 -15.46
N LEU A 16 -4.75 -2.86 -16.56
CA LEU A 16 -5.08 -1.53 -17.04
C LEU A 16 -6.60 -1.34 -16.96
N ILE A 17 -7.03 -0.36 -16.17
CA ILE A 17 -8.45 0.00 -16.03
C ILE A 17 -8.66 1.31 -16.79
N VAL A 18 -9.65 1.36 -17.68
CA VAL A 18 -10.02 2.55 -18.45
C VAL A 18 -11.53 2.77 -18.31
N GLY A 19 -11.93 3.94 -17.80
CA GLY A 19 -13.34 4.26 -17.57
C GLY A 19 -13.52 5.58 -16.83
N SER A 20 -14.75 5.83 -16.36
CA SER A 20 -15.03 6.95 -15.47
C SER A 20 -14.44 6.71 -14.08
N ALA A 21 -14.43 7.76 -13.23
CA ALA A 21 -14.04 7.61 -11.83
C ALA A 21 -14.88 6.55 -11.09
N GLU A 22 -16.18 6.45 -11.39
CA GLU A 22 -17.07 5.43 -10.84
C GLU A 22 -16.65 4.02 -11.29
N THR A 23 -16.42 3.83 -12.59
CA THR A 23 -15.97 2.53 -13.13
C THR A 23 -14.65 2.09 -12.51
N VAL A 24 -13.68 3.00 -12.38
CA VAL A 24 -12.40 2.68 -11.76
C VAL A 24 -12.58 2.39 -10.26
N ALA A 25 -13.40 3.16 -9.55
CA ALA A 25 -13.67 2.93 -8.13
C ALA A 25 -14.40 1.60 -7.87
N ASP A 26 -15.31 1.18 -8.76
CA ASP A 26 -15.99 -0.12 -8.70
C ASP A 26 -14.97 -1.27 -8.81
N GLU A 27 -14.08 -1.21 -9.81
CA GLU A 27 -13.06 -2.24 -10.03
C GLU A 27 -12.03 -2.31 -8.90
N LEU A 28 -11.60 -1.17 -8.35
CA LEU A 28 -10.69 -1.17 -7.20
C LEU A 28 -11.35 -1.79 -5.95
N GLN A 29 -12.66 -1.56 -5.75
CA GLN A 29 -13.38 -2.16 -4.62
C GLN A 29 -13.61 -3.65 -4.80
N SER A 30 -13.98 -4.11 -6.01
CA SER A 30 -14.11 -5.55 -6.26
C SER A 30 -12.81 -6.29 -5.96
N TRP A 31 -11.64 -5.72 -6.32
CA TRP A 31 -10.36 -6.34 -5.99
C TRP A 31 -10.12 -6.40 -4.48
N VAL A 32 -10.45 -5.36 -3.71
CA VAL A 32 -10.35 -5.41 -2.23
C VAL A 32 -11.25 -6.50 -1.67
N GLU A 33 -12.52 -6.55 -2.10
CA GLU A 33 -13.52 -7.51 -1.61
C GLU A 33 -13.17 -8.96 -1.96
N GLU A 34 -12.65 -9.19 -3.16
CA GLU A 34 -12.36 -10.53 -3.67
C GLU A 34 -10.98 -11.07 -3.22
N THR A 35 -10.02 -10.18 -2.94
CA THR A 35 -8.61 -10.59 -2.74
C THR A 35 -8.00 -10.15 -1.41
N ASP A 36 -8.71 -9.35 -0.61
CA ASP A 36 -8.23 -8.84 0.68
C ASP A 36 -6.95 -7.99 0.57
N VAL A 37 -6.79 -7.27 -0.55
CA VAL A 37 -5.68 -6.31 -0.72
C VAL A 37 -5.94 -5.02 0.05
N ASP A 38 -4.94 -4.52 0.77
CA ASP A 38 -5.07 -3.30 1.60
C ASP A 38 -4.93 -1.98 0.80
N GLY A 39 -4.49 -2.04 -0.46
CA GLY A 39 -4.29 -0.86 -1.29
C GLY A 39 -3.51 -1.11 -2.58
N PHE A 40 -3.25 -0.03 -3.30
CA PHE A 40 -2.75 -0.09 -4.67
C PHE A 40 -1.49 0.76 -4.87
N ASN A 41 -0.57 0.23 -5.67
CA ASN A 41 0.51 1.01 -6.27
C ASN A 41 0.06 1.48 -7.65
N LEU A 42 -0.18 2.78 -7.81
CA LEU A 42 -0.66 3.36 -9.07
C LEU A 42 0.51 3.66 -10.00
N ALA A 43 0.55 2.97 -11.14
CA ALA A 43 1.41 3.32 -12.26
C ALA A 43 0.77 4.45 -13.10
N TYR A 44 1.60 5.25 -13.77
CA TYR A 44 1.13 6.34 -14.62
C TYR A 44 1.30 6.01 -16.10
N ALA A 45 0.36 6.45 -16.93
CA ALA A 45 0.53 6.50 -18.37
C ALA A 45 1.27 7.79 -18.78
N VAL A 46 0.89 8.91 -18.16
CA VAL A 46 1.53 10.23 -18.37
C VAL A 46 1.77 10.89 -17.02
N THR A 47 3.00 11.34 -16.80
CA THR A 47 3.35 12.13 -15.61
C THR A 47 3.34 13.61 -15.98
N HIS A 48 2.55 14.47 -15.33
CA HIS A 48 1.90 14.32 -14.01
C HIS A 48 0.37 14.14 -14.08
N GLU A 49 -0.19 14.09 -15.29
CA GLU A 49 -1.62 14.14 -15.57
C GLU A 49 -2.36 12.96 -14.95
N THR A 50 -1.81 11.74 -15.00
CA THR A 50 -2.46 10.58 -14.38
C THR A 50 -2.68 10.79 -12.88
N PHE A 51 -1.72 11.39 -12.16
CA PHE A 51 -1.88 11.65 -10.74
C PHE A 51 -2.87 12.78 -10.46
N ARG A 52 -2.94 13.78 -11.35
CA ARG A 52 -3.96 14.82 -11.28
C ARG A 52 -5.35 14.22 -11.39
N ASP A 53 -5.59 13.39 -12.41
CA ASP A 53 -6.90 12.76 -12.64
C ASP A 53 -7.30 11.87 -11.46
N VAL A 54 -6.35 11.12 -10.88
CA VAL A 54 -6.60 10.33 -9.67
C VAL A 54 -7.06 11.24 -8.52
N VAL A 55 -6.33 12.33 -8.24
CA VAL A 55 -6.63 13.22 -7.12
C VAL A 55 -7.93 14.00 -7.34
N GLU A 56 -8.16 14.51 -8.55
CA GLU A 56 -9.28 15.38 -8.86
C GLU A 56 -10.58 14.61 -9.15
N LEU A 57 -10.50 13.37 -9.65
CA LEU A 57 -11.67 12.59 -10.07
C LEU A 57 -11.91 11.35 -9.20
N LEU A 58 -10.88 10.51 -8.99
CA LEU A 58 -11.05 9.21 -8.31
C LEU A 58 -11.12 9.33 -6.79
N ILE A 59 -10.25 10.12 -6.17
CA ILE A 59 -10.22 10.28 -4.71
C ILE A 59 -11.56 10.77 -4.16
N PRO A 60 -12.24 11.80 -4.74
CA PRO A 60 -13.57 12.21 -4.28
C PRO A 60 -14.62 11.08 -4.32
N GLU A 61 -14.58 10.23 -5.34
CA GLU A 61 -15.52 9.11 -5.47
C GLU A 61 -15.25 8.04 -4.40
N LEU A 62 -13.98 7.68 -4.16
CA LEU A 62 -13.60 6.76 -3.08
C LEU A 62 -13.93 7.33 -1.69
N GLN A 63 -13.79 8.64 -1.51
CA GLN A 63 -14.17 9.37 -0.30
C GLN A 63 -15.67 9.36 -0.07
N LYS A 64 -16.48 9.58 -1.10
CA LYS A 64 -17.96 9.51 -1.07
C LYS A 64 -18.44 8.12 -0.64
N ARG A 65 -17.72 7.07 -1.04
CA ARG A 65 -18.00 5.67 -0.66
C ARG A 65 -17.50 5.29 0.73
N GLY A 66 -16.73 6.16 1.40
CA GLY A 66 -16.20 5.91 2.74
C GLY A 66 -15.01 4.94 2.78
N VAL A 67 -14.43 4.57 1.63
CA VAL A 67 -13.30 3.64 1.53
C VAL A 67 -11.95 4.35 1.45
N PHE A 68 -11.94 5.69 1.39
CA PHE A 68 -10.73 6.49 1.45
C PHE A 68 -10.81 7.56 2.53
N LYS A 69 -9.66 7.85 3.16
CA LYS A 69 -9.55 8.83 4.24
C LYS A 69 -9.92 10.25 3.78
N GLN A 70 -10.53 11.02 4.67
CA GLN A 70 -10.84 12.44 4.46
C GLN A 70 -9.69 13.35 4.89
N GLU A 71 -8.92 12.92 5.88
CA GLU A 71 -7.80 13.64 6.44
C GLU A 71 -6.66 12.67 6.80
N TYR A 72 -5.45 13.21 6.94
CA TYR A 72 -4.33 12.44 7.44
C TYR A 72 -4.39 12.37 8.96
N ARG A 73 -4.28 11.17 9.51
CA ARG A 73 -3.98 10.99 10.94
C ARG A 73 -2.62 11.59 11.26
N GLU A 74 -2.40 12.01 12.49
CA GLU A 74 -1.09 12.45 12.96
C GLU A 74 -0.07 11.31 13.02
N GLY A 75 1.22 11.66 13.07
CA GLY A 75 2.31 10.71 13.24
C GLY A 75 2.98 10.21 11.94
N THR A 76 3.82 9.20 12.11
CA THR A 76 4.69 8.60 11.08
C THR A 76 3.89 7.75 10.09
N LEU A 77 4.49 7.45 8.93
CA LEU A 77 3.89 6.55 7.94
C LEU A 77 3.54 5.17 8.53
N ARG A 78 4.41 4.63 9.42
CA ARG A 78 4.16 3.32 10.03
C ARG A 78 2.93 3.34 10.92
N GLU A 79 2.73 4.41 11.69
CA GLU A 79 1.53 4.58 12.52
C GLU A 79 0.28 4.71 11.64
N LYS A 80 0.37 5.47 10.56
CA LYS A 80 -0.73 5.66 9.60
C LYS A 80 -1.15 4.36 8.91
N LEU A 81 -0.20 3.49 8.56
CA LEU A 81 -0.48 2.24 7.85
C LEU A 81 -0.82 1.07 8.78
N PHE A 82 -0.14 0.94 9.93
CA PHE A 82 -0.21 -0.26 10.76
C PHE A 82 -0.74 -0.04 12.17
N GLY A 83 -0.84 1.21 12.66
CA GLY A 83 -1.32 1.52 14.02
C GLY A 83 -0.41 1.07 15.18
N ALA A 84 0.64 0.29 14.93
CA ALA A 84 1.50 -0.32 15.96
C ALA A 84 2.67 0.56 16.45
N GLY A 85 2.54 1.88 16.34
CA GLY A 85 3.58 2.84 16.73
C GLY A 85 4.67 3.06 15.67
N PRO A 86 5.66 3.93 15.96
CA PRO A 86 6.61 4.42 14.96
C PRO A 86 7.75 3.44 14.66
N ARG A 87 7.82 2.29 15.33
CA ARG A 87 8.91 1.32 15.23
C ARG A 87 8.40 -0.09 14.97
N LEU A 88 9.28 -0.93 14.42
CA LEU A 88 9.03 -2.36 14.24
C LEU A 88 8.83 -3.05 15.60
N VAL A 89 7.75 -3.79 15.75
CA VAL A 89 7.43 -4.60 16.94
C VAL A 89 7.51 -6.09 16.59
N ALA A 90 7.53 -6.96 17.61
CA ALA A 90 7.42 -8.40 17.37
C ALA A 90 6.10 -8.70 16.62
N PRO A 91 6.11 -9.62 15.64
CA PRO A 91 7.16 -10.58 15.29
C PRO A 91 8.15 -10.11 14.20
N HIS A 92 8.18 -8.82 13.84
CA HIS A 92 9.05 -8.37 12.75
C HIS A 92 10.54 -8.60 13.09
N PRO A 93 11.34 -9.30 12.26
CA PRO A 93 12.72 -9.68 12.59
C PRO A 93 13.63 -8.51 13.00
N GLY A 94 13.47 -7.36 12.33
CA GLY A 94 14.18 -6.12 12.67
C GLY A 94 13.96 -5.60 14.10
N ALA A 95 12.88 -6.00 14.78
CA ALA A 95 12.65 -5.64 16.18
C ALA A 95 13.70 -6.25 17.14
N GLY A 96 14.24 -7.44 16.81
CA GLY A 96 15.24 -8.14 17.62
C GLY A 96 16.63 -7.50 17.63
N TYR A 97 16.94 -6.63 16.67
CA TYR A 97 18.25 -5.97 16.55
C TYR A 97 18.27 -4.57 17.21
N ARG A 98 17.23 -4.21 17.97
CA ARG A 98 17.14 -2.89 18.62
C ARG A 98 18.14 -2.81 19.78
N ARG A 99 19.18 -1.98 19.61
CA ARG A 99 20.14 -1.68 20.69
C ARG A 99 19.41 -1.06 21.89
N GLY A 100 19.55 -1.67 23.07
CA GLY A 100 18.91 -1.23 24.32
C GLY A 100 17.96 -2.26 24.94
N MET A 101 17.48 -3.25 24.18
CA MET A 101 16.86 -4.47 24.73
C MET A 101 17.96 -5.53 24.89
N ARG A 102 18.80 -5.39 25.93
CA ARG A 102 19.57 -6.55 26.41
C ARG A 102 18.54 -7.53 26.98
N ILE A 103 18.19 -8.53 26.18
CA ILE A 103 17.82 -9.82 26.74
C ILE A 103 19.07 -10.30 27.47
N ASP A 104 19.00 -10.36 28.79
CA ASP A 104 19.98 -11.06 29.61
C ASP A 104 19.94 -12.52 29.18
N ALA A 105 20.71 -12.84 28.13
CA ALA A 105 21.01 -14.19 27.77
C ALA A 105 21.83 -14.73 28.94
N GLY A 106 21.15 -15.49 29.79
CA GLY A 106 21.71 -16.15 30.96
C GLY A 106 23.07 -16.74 30.61
N VAL A 107 24.05 -16.41 31.43
CA VAL A 107 25.36 -17.05 31.47
C VAL A 107 25.11 -18.56 31.48
N GLY A 108 25.43 -19.21 30.36
CA GLY A 108 25.43 -20.67 30.29
C GLY A 108 26.41 -21.21 31.31
N GLU A 109 25.89 -21.90 32.31
CA GLU A 109 26.66 -22.66 33.28
C GLU A 109 27.51 -23.67 32.52
N LYS A 110 28.84 -23.49 32.56
CA LYS A 110 29.78 -24.51 32.11
C LYS A 110 29.68 -25.68 33.09
N VAL A 111 28.98 -26.73 32.68
CA VAL A 111 29.11 -28.05 33.33
C VAL A 111 30.47 -28.62 32.93
N THR A 112 31.31 -28.80 33.96
CA THR A 112 32.56 -29.57 33.95
C THR A 112 32.35 -31.03 33.59
#